data_AF-A0A1G2RKE9-F1
#
_entry.id   AF-A0A1G2RKE9-F1
#
_cell.length_a   1.000
_cell.length_b   1.000
_cell.length_c   1.000
_cell.angle_alpha   90.00
_cell.angle_beta   90.00
_cell.angle_gamma   90.00
#
_symmetry.space_group_name_H-M   'P 1'
#
loop_
_entity.id
_entity.type
_entity.pdbx_description
1 polymer ?
#
loop_
_entity_poly.entity_id
_entity_poly.type
_entity_poly.pdbx_seq_one_letter_code
_entity_poly.pdbx_strand_id
1 'polypeptide(L)'
;MTLENIQLSGNAKLSAQPCADCGKYFVYYPQYLRSGQAPKRCPRCKDLQQGRPSVAEERRQIALYEDVKVVNLPGEWTEFHSETHRDTPQWRIDIKGQKFGAAWEGRIVIYAPRPIGVGETVTIREMEVLHRVKVKTEIRQTLHHGPVAVERELSITGAEGEEALRSRRYLVLESTPGVEPRAELVWATAHTKTTLKGFGRQYWAKVGGTPIAQWKITGGYRSGRAHTEGVLAIVSEDHPLLVTTTGDIQEEVIYK
;
A
#
# COMPACT_ATOMS: atom_id res chain seq x y z
N MET A 1 -32.67 4.66 2.54
CA MET A 1 -31.40 5.36 2.81
C MET A 1 -30.99 6.06 1.54
N THR A 2 -31.16 7.37 1.53
CA THR A 2 -30.83 8.28 0.43
C THR A 2 -29.32 8.43 0.32
N LEU A 3 -28.78 8.23 -0.87
CA LEU A 3 -27.37 8.49 -1.21
C LEU A 3 -27.15 10.00 -1.14
N GLU A 4 -26.56 10.48 -0.04
CA GLU A 4 -26.05 11.85 0.02
C GLU A 4 -24.89 11.99 -0.97
N ASN A 5 -24.98 13.02 -1.80
CA ASN A 5 -24.00 13.37 -2.81
C ASN A 5 -22.65 13.66 -2.16
N ILE A 6 -21.73 12.70 -2.23
CA ILE A 6 -20.32 12.95 -1.93
C ILE A 6 -19.71 13.58 -3.19
N GLN A 7 -19.57 14.91 -3.18
CA GLN A 7 -18.75 15.63 -4.16
C GLN A 7 -17.29 15.20 -3.98
N LEU A 8 -16.85 14.29 -4.85
CA LEU A 8 -15.44 13.98 -5.06
C LEU A 8 -14.90 15.03 -6.03
N SER A 9 -13.94 15.84 -5.59
CA SER A 9 -13.15 16.68 -6.48
C SER A 9 -12.24 15.77 -7.32
N GLY A 10 -12.61 15.59 -8.58
CA GLY A 10 -11.89 14.78 -9.58
C GLY A 10 -12.87 14.16 -10.58
N ASN A 11 -12.60 14.25 -11.89
CA ASN A 11 -13.51 13.87 -12.99
C ASN A 11 -13.79 12.35 -13.12
N ALA A 12 -13.48 11.55 -12.10
CA ALA A 12 -13.72 10.10 -12.08
C ALA A 12 -15.21 9.81 -11.84
N LYS A 13 -15.97 9.50 -12.90
CA LYS A 13 -17.37 9.08 -12.79
C LYS A 13 -17.47 7.72 -12.08
N LEU A 14 -17.86 7.71 -10.81
CA LEU A 14 -18.25 6.48 -10.13
C LEU A 14 -19.54 5.94 -10.75
N SER A 15 -19.62 4.63 -10.93
CA SER A 15 -20.84 3.94 -11.32
C SER A 15 -21.18 2.87 -10.29
N ALA A 16 -22.47 2.68 -10.03
CA ALA A 16 -22.97 1.67 -9.12
C ALA A 16 -23.92 0.74 -9.86
N GLN A 17 -23.83 -0.56 -9.59
CA GLN A 17 -24.76 -1.55 -10.13
C GLN A 17 -24.97 -2.70 -9.13
N PRO A 18 -26.10 -3.42 -9.21
CA PRO A 18 -26.32 -4.58 -8.37
C PRO A 18 -25.43 -5.75 -8.78
N CYS A 19 -24.93 -6.49 -7.80
CA CYS A 19 -24.22 -7.74 -8.02
C CYS A 19 -25.18 -8.83 -8.54
N ALA A 20 -24.85 -9.49 -9.64
CA ALA A 20 -25.64 -10.60 -10.17
C ALA A 20 -25.73 -11.81 -9.23
N ASP A 21 -24.77 -11.99 -8.31
CA ASP A 21 -24.75 -13.12 -7.38
C ASP A 21 -25.46 -12.82 -6.05
N CYS A 22 -25.23 -11.64 -5.45
CA CYS A 22 -25.76 -11.32 -4.10
C CYS A 22 -26.76 -10.16 -4.06
N GLY A 23 -27.09 -9.54 -5.20
CA GLY A 23 -28.03 -8.42 -5.31
C GLY A 23 -27.57 -7.09 -4.71
N LYS A 24 -26.51 -7.07 -3.88
CA LYS A 24 -25.99 -5.85 -3.26
C LYS A 24 -25.38 -4.91 -4.32
N TYR A 25 -25.66 -3.62 -4.19
CA TYR A 25 -25.00 -2.59 -5.00
C TYR A 25 -23.52 -2.50 -4.65
N PHE A 26 -22.70 -2.34 -5.68
CA PHE A 26 -21.29 -2.05 -5.51
C PHE A 26 -20.84 -1.01 -6.51
N VAL A 27 -19.84 -0.22 -6.08
CA VAL A 27 -19.25 0.84 -6.89
C VAL A 27 -18.10 0.28 -7.71
N TYR A 28 -18.03 0.71 -8.96
CA TYR A 28 -16.92 0.45 -9.86
C TYR A 28 -16.59 1.71 -10.65
N TYR A 29 -15.45 1.67 -11.32
CA TYR A 29 -14.91 2.78 -12.08
C TYR A 29 -14.91 2.39 -13.56
N PRO A 30 -15.89 2.85 -14.36
CA PRO A 30 -16.05 2.44 -15.76
C PRO A 30 -14.80 2.66 -16.61
N GLN A 31 -14.09 3.77 -16.37
CA GLN A 31 -12.87 4.13 -17.08
C GLN A 31 -11.71 3.13 -16.90
N TYR A 32 -11.77 2.26 -15.88
CA TYR A 32 -10.73 1.27 -15.59
C TYR A 32 -11.15 -0.16 -16.01
N LEU A 33 -12.25 -0.31 -16.73
CA LEU A 33 -12.69 -1.58 -17.28
C LEU A 33 -12.04 -1.80 -18.64
N ARG A 34 -11.12 -2.76 -18.74
CA ARG A 34 -10.44 -3.10 -20.03
C ARG A 34 -11.41 -3.44 -21.16
N SER A 35 -12.58 -3.99 -20.84
CA SER A 35 -13.60 -4.38 -21.83
C SER A 35 -14.65 -3.29 -22.09
N GLY A 36 -14.63 -2.19 -21.35
CA GLY A 36 -15.73 -1.21 -21.30
C GLY A 36 -17.03 -1.77 -20.71
N GLN A 37 -17.09 -3.06 -20.37
CA GLN A 37 -18.28 -3.72 -19.85
C GLN A 37 -18.30 -3.71 -18.33
N ALA A 38 -19.40 -3.21 -17.78
CA ALA A 38 -19.64 -3.15 -16.35
C ALA A 38 -19.47 -4.55 -15.69
N PRO A 39 -18.78 -4.65 -14.54
CA PRO A 39 -18.55 -5.92 -13.87
C PRO A 39 -19.88 -6.54 -13.40
N LYS A 40 -20.16 -7.81 -13.73
CA LYS A 40 -21.43 -8.44 -13.33
C LYS A 40 -21.52 -8.76 -11.82
N ARG A 41 -20.39 -8.85 -11.13
CA ARG A 41 -20.30 -9.33 -9.73
C ARG A 41 -19.53 -8.35 -8.86
N CYS A 42 -19.96 -8.21 -7.61
CA CYS A 42 -19.25 -7.39 -6.64
C CYS A 42 -17.91 -8.04 -6.24
N PRO A 43 -16.94 -7.24 -5.74
CA PRO A 43 -15.65 -7.76 -5.29
C PRO A 43 -15.76 -8.88 -4.26
N ARG A 44 -16.70 -8.78 -3.32
CA ARG A 44 -16.95 -9.80 -2.30
C ARG A 44 -17.26 -11.18 -2.89
N CYS A 45 -18.25 -11.26 -3.78
CA CYS A 45 -18.64 -12.52 -4.43
C CYS A 45 -17.52 -13.06 -5.32
N LYS A 46 -16.77 -12.17 -5.97
CA LYS A 46 -15.61 -12.56 -6.77
C LYS A 46 -14.49 -13.16 -5.91
N ASP A 47 -14.15 -12.52 -4.78
CA ASP A 47 -13.12 -13.01 -3.85
C ASP A 47 -13.50 -14.39 -3.26
N LEU A 48 -14.78 -14.58 -2.89
CA LEU A 48 -15.30 -15.85 -2.40
C LEU A 48 -15.19 -16.97 -3.45
N GLN A 49 -15.63 -16.70 -4.67
CA GLN A 49 -15.57 -17.68 -5.77
C GLN A 49 -14.13 -18.09 -6.10
N GLN A 50 -13.19 -17.17 -5.93
CA GLN A 50 -11.76 -17.41 -6.16
C GLN A 50 -11.05 -18.07 -4.97
N GLY A 51 -11.76 -18.33 -3.87
CA GLY A 51 -11.17 -18.91 -2.66
C GLY A 51 -10.08 -18.05 -2.02
N ARG A 52 -10.13 -16.72 -2.20
CA ARG A 52 -9.10 -15.83 -1.68
C ARG A 52 -9.05 -15.89 -0.15
N PRO A 53 -7.86 -15.77 0.46
CA PRO A 53 -7.71 -15.91 1.90
C PRO A 53 -8.41 -14.78 2.68
N SER A 54 -8.68 -13.67 2.02
CA SER A 54 -9.45 -12.55 2.55
C SER A 54 -10.53 -12.13 1.56
N VAL A 55 -11.67 -11.69 2.06
CA VAL A 55 -12.77 -11.19 1.25
C VAL A 55 -12.96 -9.71 1.52
N ALA A 56 -12.91 -8.88 0.49
CA ALA A 56 -13.22 -7.46 0.62
C ALA A 56 -14.72 -7.27 0.90
N GLU A 57 -15.06 -6.77 2.09
CA GLU A 57 -16.43 -6.42 2.47
C GLU A 57 -16.80 -5.02 2.00
N GLU A 58 -15.89 -4.07 2.20
CA GLU A 58 -16.09 -2.67 1.85
C GLU A 58 -14.82 -2.10 1.20
N ARG A 59 -15.01 -1.21 0.22
CA ARG A 59 -13.93 -0.45 -0.39
C ARG A 59 -14.28 1.02 -0.39
N ARG A 60 -13.43 1.82 0.22
CA ARG A 60 -13.59 3.27 0.30
C ARG A 60 -12.36 3.94 -0.30
N GLN A 61 -12.57 4.86 -1.21
CA GLN A 61 -11.52 5.80 -1.59
C GLN A 61 -11.43 6.85 -0.49
N ILE A 62 -10.25 7.00 0.12
CA ILE A 62 -10.02 7.94 1.21
C ILE A 62 -9.26 9.19 0.75
N ALA A 63 -8.50 9.08 -0.34
CA ALA A 63 -7.86 10.22 -0.99
C ALA A 63 -7.69 9.98 -2.50
N LEU A 64 -7.61 11.09 -3.24
CA LEU A 64 -7.32 11.14 -4.68
C LEU A 64 -6.23 12.19 -4.90
N TYR A 65 -5.16 11.80 -5.59
CA TYR A 65 -4.09 12.70 -5.97
C TYR A 65 -3.94 12.62 -7.50
N GLU A 66 -4.26 13.71 -8.18
CA GLU A 66 -4.21 13.81 -9.64
C GLU A 66 -2.86 14.36 -10.09
N ASP A 67 -2.50 14.06 -11.34
CA ASP A 67 -1.35 14.66 -12.04
C ASP A 67 0.00 14.50 -11.31
N VAL A 68 0.28 13.30 -10.81
CA VAL A 68 1.51 13.00 -10.08
C VAL A 68 2.51 12.30 -10.99
N LYS A 69 3.72 12.85 -11.14
CA LYS A 69 4.80 12.22 -11.91
C LYS A 69 5.52 11.17 -11.07
N VAL A 70 5.69 9.97 -11.59
CA VAL A 70 6.45 8.91 -10.92
C VAL A 70 7.95 9.14 -11.10
N VAL A 71 8.67 9.47 -10.03
CA VAL A 71 10.14 9.64 -10.06
C VAL A 71 10.85 8.34 -9.75
N ASN A 72 10.43 7.66 -8.70
CA ASN A 72 10.94 6.34 -8.34
C ASN A 72 9.94 5.58 -7.45
N LEU A 73 10.09 4.25 -7.39
CA LEU A 73 9.19 3.35 -6.68
C LEU A 73 9.96 2.41 -5.74
N PRO A 74 9.31 1.88 -4.68
CA PRO A 74 9.97 1.07 -3.64
C PRO A 74 10.51 -0.30 -4.10
N GLY A 75 10.18 -0.73 -5.31
CA GLY A 75 10.56 -2.03 -5.84
C GLY A 75 10.02 -2.25 -7.26
N GLU A 76 10.15 -3.48 -7.73
CA GLU A 76 9.76 -3.88 -9.07
C GLU A 76 8.30 -4.33 -9.12
N TRP A 77 7.69 -4.15 -10.29
CA TRP A 77 6.34 -4.64 -10.57
C TRP A 77 6.32 -6.16 -10.65
N THR A 78 5.50 -6.78 -9.82
CA THR A 78 5.22 -8.22 -9.88
C THR A 78 3.84 -8.44 -10.44
N GLU A 79 3.72 -9.39 -11.37
CA GLU A 79 2.41 -9.81 -11.86
C GLU A 79 1.69 -10.59 -10.76
N PHE A 80 0.47 -10.15 -10.41
CA PHE A 80 -0.34 -10.79 -9.40
C PHE A 80 -1.51 -11.53 -10.08
N HIS A 81 -1.39 -12.86 -10.12
CA HIS A 81 -2.47 -13.76 -10.53
C HIS A 81 -3.20 -14.31 -9.30
N SER A 82 -4.53 -14.47 -9.39
CA SER A 82 -5.19 -15.43 -8.52
C SER A 82 -4.97 -16.85 -9.05
N GLU A 83 -4.98 -17.82 -8.15
CA GLU A 83 -4.81 -19.26 -8.43
C GLU A 83 -5.78 -19.80 -9.50
N THR A 84 -6.86 -19.09 -9.79
CA THR A 84 -7.89 -19.53 -10.75
C THR A 84 -7.66 -19.04 -12.19
N HIS A 85 -6.55 -18.36 -12.51
CA HIS A 85 -6.18 -17.86 -13.86
C HIS A 85 -7.27 -17.03 -14.59
N ARG A 86 -8.33 -16.62 -13.89
CA ARG A 86 -9.48 -15.87 -14.42
C ARG A 86 -9.40 -14.38 -14.15
N ASP A 87 -8.30 -13.91 -13.59
CA ASP A 87 -8.08 -12.49 -13.34
C ASP A 87 -7.43 -11.80 -14.53
N THR A 88 -7.88 -10.57 -14.79
CA THR A 88 -7.07 -9.60 -15.51
C THR A 88 -5.80 -9.40 -14.71
N PRO A 89 -4.59 -9.53 -15.30
CA PRO A 89 -3.35 -9.38 -14.56
C PRO A 89 -3.32 -8.00 -13.91
N GLN A 90 -3.21 -8.01 -12.57
CA GLN A 90 -2.97 -6.82 -11.78
C GLN A 90 -1.50 -6.79 -11.44
N TRP A 91 -0.88 -5.64 -11.66
CA TRP A 91 0.52 -5.46 -11.32
C TRP A 91 0.60 -4.89 -9.92
N ARG A 92 1.54 -5.42 -9.12
CA ARG A 92 1.68 -5.06 -7.72
C ARG A 92 3.13 -4.81 -7.35
N ILE A 93 3.36 -3.74 -6.60
CA ILE A 93 4.55 -3.58 -5.76
C ILE A 93 4.11 -3.82 -4.31
N ASP A 94 4.80 -4.71 -3.63
CA ASP A 94 4.54 -5.06 -2.23
C ASP A 94 5.83 -4.94 -1.44
N ILE A 95 5.96 -3.85 -0.69
CA ILE A 95 7.12 -3.63 0.17
C ILE A 95 6.70 -3.71 1.64
N LYS A 96 7.37 -4.59 2.38
CA LYS A 96 7.18 -4.80 3.81
C LYS A 96 8.38 -4.23 4.55
N GLY A 97 8.15 -3.70 5.74
CA GLY A 97 9.24 -3.30 6.65
C GLY A 97 10.25 -4.43 6.92
N GLN A 98 9.85 -5.70 6.72
CA GLN A 98 10.73 -6.86 6.84
C GLN A 98 11.99 -6.75 5.96
N LYS A 99 11.90 -6.06 4.81
CA LYS A 99 13.05 -5.76 3.94
C LYS A 99 14.16 -5.02 4.70
N PHE A 100 13.80 -4.28 5.74
CA PHE A 100 14.67 -3.45 6.55
C PHE A 100 15.14 -4.10 7.86
N GLY A 101 14.55 -5.22 8.29
CA GLY A 101 15.07 -6.00 9.41
C GLY A 101 14.02 -6.79 10.19
N ALA A 102 14.41 -7.29 11.37
CA ALA A 102 13.65 -8.29 12.12
C ALA A 102 12.45 -7.69 12.89
N ALA A 103 12.62 -6.52 13.50
CA ALA A 103 11.56 -5.79 14.19
C ALA A 103 11.00 -4.71 13.27
N TRP A 104 10.01 -5.08 12.44
CA TRP A 104 9.50 -4.22 11.39
C TRP A 104 8.03 -3.89 11.53
N GLU A 105 7.65 -2.73 11.01
CA GLU A 105 6.27 -2.26 10.97
C GLU A 105 5.95 -1.72 9.57
N GLY A 106 4.68 -1.83 9.20
CA GLY A 106 4.16 -1.25 7.99
C GLY A 106 4.39 -2.10 6.74
N ARG A 107 3.49 -1.88 5.78
CA ARG A 107 3.51 -2.48 4.45
C ARG A 107 2.87 -1.48 3.50
N ILE A 108 3.53 -1.25 2.37
CA ILE A 108 2.97 -0.43 1.29
C ILE A 108 2.69 -1.37 0.13
N VAL A 109 1.43 -1.37 -0.30
CA VAL A 109 0.98 -2.15 -1.46
C VAL A 109 0.48 -1.17 -2.51
N ILE A 110 1.10 -1.23 -3.68
CA ILE A 110 0.77 -0.41 -4.85
C ILE A 110 0.23 -1.34 -5.91
N TYR A 111 -0.95 -1.04 -6.44
CA TYR A 111 -1.58 -1.75 -7.53
C TYR A 111 -1.64 -0.88 -8.78
N ALA A 112 -1.50 -1.49 -9.95
CA ALA A 112 -1.70 -0.82 -11.22
C ALA A 112 -2.26 -1.79 -12.27
N PRO A 113 -3.00 -1.31 -13.29
CA PRO A 113 -3.52 -2.14 -14.37
C PRO A 113 -2.42 -2.63 -15.32
N ARG A 114 -1.25 -1.97 -15.32
CA ARG A 114 -0.02 -2.31 -16.03
C ARG A 114 1.17 -1.82 -15.21
N PRO A 115 2.42 -2.26 -15.48
CA PRO A 115 3.59 -1.63 -14.91
C PRO A 115 3.61 -0.14 -15.28
N ILE A 116 3.82 0.71 -14.27
CA ILE A 116 4.02 2.15 -14.46
C ILE A 116 5.52 2.43 -14.44
N GLY A 117 6.02 3.07 -15.49
CA GLY A 117 7.41 3.48 -15.62
C GLY A 117 7.72 4.78 -14.88
N VAL A 118 9.01 4.99 -14.61
CA VAL A 118 9.53 6.27 -14.17
C VAL A 118 9.31 7.31 -15.28
N GLY A 119 8.92 8.53 -14.89
CA GLY A 119 8.59 9.65 -15.76
C GLY A 119 7.12 9.72 -16.18
N GLU A 120 6.31 8.68 -15.91
CA GLU A 120 4.89 8.70 -16.23
C GLU A 120 4.09 9.57 -15.25
N THR A 121 3.13 10.34 -15.77
CA THR A 121 2.09 10.99 -14.96
C THR A 121 0.98 10.00 -14.63
N VAL A 122 0.56 9.98 -13.36
CA VAL A 122 -0.48 9.10 -12.85
C VAL A 122 -1.49 9.85 -11.99
N THR A 123 -2.69 9.30 -11.91
CA THR A 123 -3.60 9.49 -10.79
C THR A 123 -3.36 8.42 -9.74
N ILE A 124 -3.27 8.83 -8.47
CA ILE A 124 -3.09 7.96 -7.32
C ILE A 124 -4.35 7.97 -6.48
N ARG A 125 -4.92 6.79 -6.27
CA ARG A 125 -6.06 6.59 -5.36
C ARG A 125 -5.58 5.88 -4.11
N GLU A 126 -5.78 6.52 -2.97
CA GLU A 126 -5.61 5.84 -1.70
C GLU A 126 -6.92 5.18 -1.32
N MET A 127 -6.88 3.86 -1.22
CA MET A 127 -8.03 3.02 -0.98
C MET A 127 -7.89 2.35 0.37
N GLU A 128 -8.94 2.46 1.17
CA GLU A 128 -9.12 1.66 2.38
C GLU A 128 -10.09 0.53 2.08
N VAL A 129 -9.71 -0.68 2.46
CA VAL A 129 -10.55 -1.87 2.30
C VAL A 129 -10.64 -2.62 3.59
N LEU A 130 -11.89 -2.88 3.96
CA LEU A 130 -12.22 -3.75 5.06
C LEU A 130 -12.22 -5.18 4.56
N HIS A 131 -11.22 -5.95 4.97
CA HIS A 131 -11.11 -7.36 4.67
C HIS A 131 -11.69 -8.18 5.80
N ARG A 132 -12.60 -9.09 5.46
CA ARG A 132 -12.92 -10.23 6.30
C ARG A 132 -11.84 -11.29 6.12
N VAL A 133 -11.22 -11.67 7.22
CA VAL A 133 -10.16 -12.67 7.30
C VAL A 133 -10.54 -13.72 8.35
N LYS A 134 -9.92 -14.90 8.27
CA LYS A 134 -9.90 -15.84 9.40
C LYS A 134 -8.58 -15.69 10.13
N VAL A 135 -8.60 -15.66 11.45
CA VAL A 135 -7.40 -15.60 12.30
C VAL A 135 -7.37 -16.78 13.25
N LYS A 136 -6.16 -17.29 13.51
CA LYS A 136 -5.90 -18.29 14.53
C LYS A 136 -4.81 -17.76 15.45
N THR A 137 -5.06 -17.80 16.74
CA THR A 137 -4.08 -17.41 17.75
C THR A 137 -3.18 -18.61 18.05
N GLU A 138 -1.89 -18.47 17.75
CA GLU A 138 -0.87 -19.48 18.06
C GLU A 138 0.00 -18.97 19.22
N ILE A 139 0.25 -19.82 20.22
CA ILE A 139 1.21 -19.48 21.29
C ILE A 139 2.61 -19.81 20.79
N ARG A 140 3.45 -18.80 20.61
CA ARG A 140 4.86 -18.96 20.25
C ARG A 140 5.75 -18.78 21.46
N GLN A 141 6.63 -19.74 21.69
CA GLN A 141 7.71 -19.59 22.66
C GLN A 141 8.73 -18.59 22.12
N THR A 142 9.01 -17.55 22.91
CA THR A 142 10.07 -16.59 22.61
C THR A 142 11.20 -16.73 23.61
N LEU A 143 12.43 -16.53 23.15
CA LEU A 143 13.64 -16.66 23.99
C LEU A 143 13.68 -15.66 25.16
N HIS A 144 13.01 -14.50 25.04
CA HIS A 144 13.14 -13.40 25.99
C HIS A 144 11.85 -12.98 26.70
N HIS A 145 10.68 -13.30 26.15
CA HIS A 145 9.39 -12.83 26.66
C HIS A 145 8.43 -13.96 27.06
N GLY A 146 8.91 -15.22 27.08
CA GLY A 146 8.07 -16.38 27.36
C GLY A 146 7.07 -16.67 26.22
N PRO A 147 5.96 -17.37 26.50
CA PRO A 147 4.92 -17.64 25.51
C PRO A 147 4.18 -16.36 25.12
N VAL A 148 4.24 -16.01 23.83
CA VAL A 148 3.54 -14.87 23.25
C VAL A 148 2.44 -15.38 22.32
N ALA A 149 1.22 -14.86 22.48
CA ALA A 149 0.13 -15.10 21.55
C ALA A 149 0.37 -14.33 20.26
N VAL A 150 0.48 -15.04 19.14
CA VAL A 150 0.67 -14.48 17.81
C VAL A 150 -0.52 -14.85 16.95
N GLU A 151 -1.22 -13.86 16.43
CA GLU A 151 -2.29 -14.09 15.47
C GLU A 151 -1.71 -14.41 14.09
N ARG A 152 -2.27 -15.45 13.46
CA ARG A 152 -1.96 -15.83 12.09
C ARG A 152 -3.22 -15.77 11.24
N GLU A 153 -3.14 -15.06 10.11
CA GLU A 153 -4.22 -15.05 9.11
C GLU A 153 -4.26 -16.38 8.34
N LEU A 154 -5.48 -16.91 8.17
CA LEU A 154 -5.80 -18.14 7.46
C LEU A 154 -6.71 -17.85 6.27
N SER A 155 -6.86 -18.84 5.38
CA SER A 155 -7.81 -18.71 4.28
C SER A 155 -9.26 -18.73 4.78
N ILE A 156 -10.09 -17.83 4.25
CA ILE A 156 -11.50 -17.73 4.63
C ILE A 156 -12.30 -19.01 4.30
N THR A 157 -11.85 -19.78 3.30
CA THR A 157 -12.52 -21.00 2.84
C THR A 157 -12.23 -22.23 3.71
N GLY A 158 -11.25 -22.17 4.61
CA GLY A 158 -10.93 -23.27 5.54
C GLY A 158 -11.87 -23.32 6.75
N ALA A 159 -12.01 -24.49 7.38
CA ALA A 159 -12.90 -24.69 8.54
C ALA A 159 -12.37 -24.13 9.87
N GLU A 160 -11.08 -23.77 9.96
CA GLU A 160 -10.43 -23.35 11.21
C GLU A 160 -10.20 -21.83 11.29
N GLY A 161 -10.44 -21.24 12.47
CA GLY A 161 -10.14 -19.84 12.80
C GLY A 161 -11.37 -18.99 13.11
N GLU A 162 -11.16 -17.91 13.85
CA GLU A 162 -12.18 -16.90 14.15
C GLU A 162 -12.27 -15.89 13.00
N GLU A 163 -13.48 -15.43 12.67
CA GLU A 163 -13.63 -14.36 11.68
C GLU A 163 -13.26 -13.00 12.30
N ALA A 164 -12.39 -12.26 11.63
CA ALA A 164 -12.00 -10.92 12.02
C ALA A 164 -12.10 -9.94 10.84
N LEU A 165 -12.37 -8.68 11.14
CA LEU A 165 -12.33 -7.59 10.17
C LEU A 165 -11.01 -6.83 10.32
N ARG A 166 -10.27 -6.69 9.21
CA ARG A 166 -9.00 -5.98 9.15
C ARG A 166 -9.08 -4.89 8.08
N SER A 167 -8.90 -3.64 8.50
CA SER A 167 -8.73 -2.53 7.55
C SER A 167 -7.34 -2.59 6.93
N ARG A 168 -7.25 -2.42 5.61
CA ARG A 168 -5.99 -2.34 4.86
C ARG A 168 -6.03 -1.15 3.94
N ARG A 169 -4.90 -0.46 3.84
CA ARG A 169 -4.71 0.63 2.88
C ARG A 169 -3.81 0.19 1.75
N TYR A 170 -4.16 0.59 0.54
CA TYR A 170 -3.35 0.38 -0.64
C TYR A 170 -3.47 1.56 -1.59
N LEU A 171 -2.47 1.71 -2.44
CA LEU A 171 -2.44 2.71 -3.48
C LEU A 171 -2.80 2.06 -4.81
N VAL A 172 -3.62 2.74 -5.60
CA VAL A 172 -3.89 2.36 -6.99
C VAL A 172 -3.35 3.47 -7.88
N LEU A 173 -2.41 3.12 -8.76
CA LEU A 173 -1.81 4.02 -9.73
C LEU A 173 -2.41 3.77 -11.10
N GLU A 174 -2.82 4.85 -11.76
CA GLU A 174 -3.44 4.83 -13.07
C GLU A 174 -2.76 5.87 -13.95
N SER A 175 -2.22 5.42 -15.09
CA SER A 175 -1.53 6.31 -16.03
C SER A 175 -2.49 7.33 -16.64
N THR A 176 -2.09 8.59 -16.61
CA THR A 176 -2.78 9.73 -17.21
C THR A 176 -1.84 10.44 -18.18
N PRO A 177 -1.53 9.79 -19.34
CA PRO A 177 -0.57 10.33 -20.28
C PRO A 177 -1.05 11.65 -20.88
N GLY A 178 -0.12 12.56 -21.14
CA GLY A 178 -0.40 13.85 -21.77
C GLY A 178 -0.89 14.95 -20.82
N VAL A 179 -0.93 14.68 -19.50
CA VAL A 179 -1.21 15.70 -18.48
C VAL A 179 0.09 16.17 -17.83
N GLU A 180 0.23 17.48 -17.70
CA GLU A 180 1.37 18.10 -17.03
C GLU A 180 1.32 17.83 -15.52
N PRO A 181 2.40 17.29 -14.92
CA PRO A 181 2.40 16.92 -13.52
C PRO A 181 2.45 18.14 -12.60
N ARG A 182 1.74 18.05 -11.47
CA ARG A 182 1.70 19.07 -10.41
C ARG A 182 2.53 18.70 -9.18
N ALA A 183 2.87 17.43 -9.07
CA ALA A 183 3.58 16.86 -7.93
C ALA A 183 4.40 15.64 -8.38
N GLU A 184 5.33 15.20 -7.54
CA GLU A 184 6.17 14.04 -7.80
C GLU A 184 5.91 12.93 -6.76
N LEU A 185 5.81 11.68 -7.22
CA LEU A 185 5.78 10.48 -6.37
C LEU A 185 7.21 9.99 -6.21
N VAL A 186 7.72 10.04 -4.97
CA VAL A 186 9.09 9.69 -4.63
C VAL A 186 9.14 8.60 -3.57
N TRP A 187 10.14 7.73 -3.70
CA TRP A 187 10.54 6.75 -2.70
C TRP A 187 11.89 7.15 -2.10
N ALA A 188 11.92 7.30 -0.78
CA ALA A 188 13.12 7.63 -0.04
C ALA A 188 13.37 6.60 1.07
N THR A 189 14.65 6.42 1.44
CA THR A 189 15.02 5.56 2.58
C THR A 189 16.00 6.28 3.49
N ALA A 190 15.70 6.32 4.78
CA ALA A 190 16.59 6.79 5.82
C ALA A 190 17.10 5.60 6.64
N HIS A 191 18.41 5.50 6.84
CA HIS A 191 18.99 4.42 7.64
C HIS A 191 19.97 4.96 8.68
N THR A 192 19.89 4.42 9.89
CA THR A 192 20.76 4.78 11.02
C THR A 192 21.76 3.66 11.27
N LYS A 193 23.04 4.02 11.38
CA LYS A 193 24.15 3.09 11.58
C LYS A 193 24.80 3.27 12.95
N THR A 194 25.03 2.15 13.64
CA THR A 194 25.78 2.10 14.89
C THR A 194 27.14 1.44 14.66
N THR A 195 28.13 1.81 15.48
CA THR A 195 29.47 1.22 15.46
C THR A 195 29.44 -0.28 15.81
N LEU A 196 30.50 -0.99 15.40
CA LEU A 196 30.64 -2.46 15.40
C LEU A 196 30.61 -3.13 16.79
N LYS A 197 30.33 -2.40 17.87
CA LYS A 197 30.17 -2.93 19.22
C LYS A 197 28.97 -2.34 19.99
N GLY A 198 28.08 -1.60 19.32
CA GLY A 198 26.90 -1.01 19.96
C GLY A 198 27.17 0.15 20.92
N PHE A 199 28.44 0.51 21.17
CA PHE A 199 28.85 1.53 22.13
C PHE A 199 28.97 2.96 21.56
N GLY A 200 28.63 3.18 20.28
CA GLY A 200 28.62 4.51 19.66
C GLY A 200 27.79 4.56 18.38
N ARG A 201 27.12 5.68 18.10
CA ARG A 201 26.33 5.91 16.88
C ARG A 201 27.25 6.49 15.80
N GLN A 202 27.25 5.92 14.59
CA GLN A 202 28.11 6.38 13.49
C GLN A 202 27.45 7.51 12.71
N TYR A 203 26.20 7.29 12.29
CA TYR A 203 25.36 8.36 11.74
C TYR A 203 23.89 8.02 11.93
N TRP A 204 23.08 9.07 11.89
CA TRP A 204 21.66 9.07 12.11
C TRP A 204 20.96 9.73 10.92
N ALA A 205 20.05 9.00 10.27
CA ALA A 205 19.20 9.55 9.22
C ALA A 205 17.75 9.67 9.71
N LYS A 206 17.11 10.80 9.43
CA LYS A 206 15.67 11.04 9.67
C LYS A 206 14.98 11.40 8.38
N VAL A 207 13.72 10.98 8.26
CA VAL A 207 12.78 11.56 7.32
C VAL A 207 12.03 12.70 7.99
N GLY A 208 12.00 13.86 7.35
CA GLY A 208 11.28 15.07 7.74
C GLY A 208 10.61 15.74 6.54
N GLY A 209 10.23 17.01 6.69
CA GLY A 209 9.47 17.75 5.69
C GLY A 209 7.96 17.59 5.85
N THR A 210 7.21 18.13 4.89
CA THR A 210 5.74 18.19 4.88
C THR A 210 5.21 17.82 3.50
N PRO A 211 5.40 16.55 3.07
CA PRO A 211 4.86 16.08 1.80
C PRO A 211 3.34 16.15 1.80
N ILE A 212 2.74 16.25 0.60
CA ILE A 212 1.29 16.24 0.39
C ILE A 212 0.66 14.98 1.01
N ALA A 213 1.31 13.85 0.80
CA ALA A 213 0.97 12.57 1.39
C ALA A 213 2.22 11.74 1.64
N GLN A 214 2.19 10.87 2.65
CA GLN A 214 3.28 9.94 2.93
C GLN A 214 2.81 8.61 3.50
N TRP A 215 3.49 7.54 3.13
CA TRP A 215 3.31 6.20 3.65
C TRP A 215 4.66 5.65 4.08
N LYS A 216 4.72 5.13 5.31
CA LYS A 216 5.98 4.77 5.98
C LYS A 216 6.01 3.28 6.28
N ILE A 217 7.20 2.71 6.15
CA ILE A 217 7.54 1.38 6.66
C ILE A 217 8.84 1.49 7.43
N THR A 218 8.98 0.70 8.48
CA THR A 218 10.17 0.72 9.35
C THR A 218 10.68 -0.69 9.57
N GLY A 219 11.99 -0.81 9.82
CA GLY A 219 12.62 -2.06 10.25
C GLY A 219 13.79 -1.81 11.19
N GLY A 220 13.97 -2.73 12.12
CA GLY A 220 15.01 -2.71 13.15
C GLY A 220 16.11 -3.76 12.97
N TYR A 221 17.25 -3.50 13.59
CA TYR A 221 18.45 -4.34 13.77
C TYR A 221 18.71 -5.50 12.79
N ARG A 222 19.58 -5.24 11.81
CA ARG A 222 20.44 -6.24 11.12
C ARG A 222 21.88 -5.72 11.15
N SER A 223 22.78 -6.45 11.81
CA SER A 223 24.24 -6.20 11.91
C SER A 223 24.69 -4.75 11.63
N GLY A 224 24.75 -3.90 12.66
CA GLY A 224 25.27 -2.52 12.56
C GLY A 224 24.28 -1.45 12.08
N ARG A 225 23.07 -1.82 11.63
CA ARG A 225 21.98 -0.87 11.38
C ARG A 225 20.99 -0.91 12.52
N ALA A 226 20.76 0.21 13.20
CA ALA A 226 19.86 0.26 14.35
C ALA A 226 18.39 0.46 13.93
N HIS A 227 18.19 1.27 12.91
CA HIS A 227 16.87 1.65 12.42
C HIS A 227 16.93 1.96 10.93
N THR A 228 15.89 1.59 10.19
CA THR A 228 15.72 1.99 8.79
C THR A 228 14.25 2.27 8.53
N GLU A 229 13.99 3.38 7.85
CA GLU A 229 12.67 3.86 7.46
C GLU A 229 12.64 4.01 5.94
N GLY A 230 11.59 3.50 5.30
CA GLY A 230 11.29 3.73 3.90
C GLY A 230 9.99 4.52 3.78
N VAL A 231 10.00 5.57 2.97
CA VAL A 231 8.87 6.49 2.81
C VAL A 231 8.54 6.65 1.35
N LEU A 232 7.30 6.33 1.00
CA LEU A 232 6.69 6.72 -0.26
C LEU A 232 5.95 8.02 -0.02
N ALA A 233 6.22 9.06 -0.80
CA ALA A 233 5.62 10.37 -0.59
C ALA A 233 5.23 11.03 -1.91
N ILE A 234 4.19 11.86 -1.85
CA ILE A 234 3.85 12.81 -2.90
C ILE A 234 4.41 14.17 -2.47
N VAL A 235 5.29 14.73 -3.27
CA VAL A 235 6.01 15.98 -2.98
C VAL A 235 5.73 17.04 -4.04
N SER A 236 5.88 18.29 -3.65
CA SER A 236 5.94 19.45 -4.53
C SER A 236 6.95 20.46 -3.98
N GLU A 237 7.20 21.55 -4.70
CA GLU A 237 8.06 22.65 -4.21
C GLU A 237 7.64 23.18 -2.84
N ASP A 238 6.33 23.32 -2.61
CA ASP A 238 5.75 23.80 -1.34
C ASP A 238 5.63 22.70 -0.28
N HIS A 239 5.65 21.43 -0.70
CA HIS A 239 5.44 20.27 0.15
C HIS A 239 6.59 19.26 0.01
N PRO A 240 7.82 19.62 0.46
CA PRO A 240 8.99 18.79 0.24
C PRO A 240 9.08 17.61 1.22
N LEU A 241 9.76 16.55 0.79
CA LEU A 241 10.27 15.50 1.67
C LEU A 241 11.77 15.72 1.92
N LEU A 242 12.19 15.61 3.18
CA LEU A 242 13.58 15.79 3.58
C LEU A 242 14.14 14.49 4.16
N VAL A 243 15.34 14.10 3.73
CA VAL A 243 16.12 13.06 4.39
C VAL A 243 17.42 13.69 4.90
N THR A 244 17.51 13.87 6.21
CA THR A 244 18.67 14.48 6.85
C THR A 244 19.49 13.41 7.56
N THR A 245 20.77 13.30 7.19
CA THR A 245 21.76 12.44 7.81
C THR A 245 22.77 13.26 8.60
N THR A 246 23.03 12.87 9.85
CA THR A 246 23.92 13.57 10.80
C THR A 246 24.85 12.59 11.51
N GLY A 247 26.06 13.00 11.86
CA GLY A 247 27.07 12.17 12.52
C GLY A 247 28.42 12.26 11.79
N ASP A 248 29.07 11.13 11.55
CA ASP A 248 30.31 11.04 10.76
C ASP A 248 30.12 11.49 9.30
N ILE A 249 28.89 11.41 8.79
CA ILE A 249 28.49 11.95 7.50
C ILE A 249 27.38 12.97 7.70
N GLN A 250 27.44 14.03 6.90
CA GLN A 250 26.40 15.06 6.84
C GLN A 250 25.89 15.11 5.41
N GLU A 251 24.60 14.82 5.26
CA GLU A 251 23.94 14.80 3.97
C GLU A 251 22.50 15.25 4.16
N GLU A 252 22.01 16.08 3.25
CA GLU A 252 20.60 16.46 3.19
C GLU A 252 20.11 16.22 1.77
N VAL A 253 19.15 15.31 1.63
CA VAL A 253 18.48 15.03 0.36
C VAL A 253 17.08 15.61 0.43
N ILE A 254 16.77 16.47 -0.54
CA ILE A 254 15.49 17.15 -0.65
C ILE A 254 14.77 16.65 -1.90
N TYR A 255 13.53 16.21 -1.74
CA TYR A 255 12.63 15.88 -2.83
C TYR A 255 11.55 16.95 -2.91
N LYS A 256 11.38 17.55 -4.10
CA LYS A 256 10.44 18.64 -4.41
C LYS A 256 9.76 18.35 -5.72
#